data_AF-A0A8T4G8Q3-F1
#
_entry.id   AF-A0A8T4G8Q3-F1
#
_cell.length_a   1.000
_cell.length_b   1.000
_cell.length_c   1.000
_cell.angle_alpha   90.00
_cell.angle_beta   90.00
_cell.angle_gamma   90.00
#
_symmetry.space_group_name_H-M   'P 1'
#
loop_
_entity.id
_entity.type
_entity.pdbx_description
1 polymer ?
#
loop_
_entity_poly.entity_id
_entity_poly.type
_entity_poly.pdbx_seq_one_letter_code
_entity_poly.pdbx_strand_id
1 'polypeptide(L)'
;MGATYAYWEDSLSITGTVGTGTLEVIFNSTATSSDNEETYDVGSVQCEVADDGKSATVTITNAYPGYQANCTFTIENTGTIPAKIKAINNDATDPLTVVVDGLNAGDVIETSKTFNVVTTVGQNAAEDTPYSYTITIDVGQFNE
;
A
#
# COMPACT_ATOMS: atom_id res chain seq x y z
N MET A 1 -27.24 -20.06 -68.35
CA MET A 1 -27.66 -19.34 -67.12
C MET A 1 -27.12 -20.13 -65.94
N GLY A 2 -26.25 -19.51 -65.14
CA GLY A 2 -25.62 -20.17 -64.01
C GLY A 2 -24.26 -19.57 -63.69
N ALA A 3 -24.22 -18.25 -63.44
CA ALA A 3 -23.07 -17.63 -62.80
C ALA A 3 -23.10 -18.03 -61.32
N THR A 4 -21.99 -18.51 -60.78
CA THR A 4 -21.78 -18.54 -59.33
C THR A 4 -20.39 -18.02 -59.01
N TYR A 5 -20.37 -17.26 -57.92
CA TYR A 5 -19.44 -16.21 -57.58
C TYR A 5 -18.15 -16.76 -56.98
N ALA A 6 -17.03 -16.12 -57.30
CA ALA A 6 -15.77 -16.29 -56.59
C ALA A 6 -15.90 -15.70 -55.17
N TYR A 7 -15.79 -16.55 -54.15
CA TYR A 7 -15.59 -16.10 -52.77
C TYR A 7 -14.09 -16.06 -52.51
N TRP A 8 -13.54 -14.86 -52.43
CA TRP A 8 -12.17 -14.62 -52.01
C TRP A 8 -12.24 -14.38 -50.49
N GLU A 9 -11.72 -15.30 -49.69
CA GLU A 9 -11.48 -15.03 -48.27
C GLU A 9 -10.24 -14.15 -48.17
N ASP A 10 -10.45 -12.88 -47.87
CA ASP A 10 -9.40 -11.95 -47.50
C ASP A 10 -9.14 -12.15 -45.99
N SER A 11 -7.99 -12.71 -45.63
CA SER A 11 -7.62 -12.96 -44.25
C SER A 11 -7.37 -11.63 -43.55
N LEU A 12 -8.39 -11.11 -42.83
CA LEU A 12 -8.28 -9.92 -42.00
C LEU A 12 -7.34 -10.21 -40.82
N SER A 13 -6.07 -9.87 -40.99
CA SER A 13 -5.07 -9.95 -39.93
C SER A 13 -5.27 -8.73 -39.00
N ILE A 14 -6.06 -8.89 -37.95
CA ILE A 14 -6.17 -7.89 -36.88
C ILE A 14 -4.86 -7.93 -36.07
N THR A 15 -3.86 -7.18 -36.51
CA THR A 15 -2.72 -6.80 -35.66
C THR A 15 -3.21 -5.75 -34.67
N GLY A 16 -3.78 -6.20 -33.56
CA GLY A 16 -3.99 -5.36 -32.39
C GLY A 16 -2.72 -5.36 -31.55
N THR A 17 -1.96 -4.27 -31.58
CA THR A 17 -1.02 -4.00 -30.48
C THR A 17 -1.86 -3.64 -29.28
N VAL A 18 -2.16 -4.62 -28.43
CA VAL A 18 -2.85 -4.35 -27.16
C VAL A 18 -1.83 -3.64 -26.27
N GLY A 19 -1.90 -2.31 -26.24
CA GLY A 19 -1.24 -1.52 -25.20
C GLY A 19 -1.95 -1.79 -23.88
N THR A 20 -1.62 -2.90 -23.22
CA THR A 20 -2.03 -3.13 -21.84
C THR A 20 -1.33 -2.07 -21.02
N GLY A 21 -2.05 -1.09 -20.49
CA GLY A 21 -1.45 0.01 -19.72
C GLY A 21 -0.61 -0.47 -18.52
N THR A 22 0.14 0.44 -17.91
CA THR A 22 1.03 0.10 -16.79
C THR A 22 0.26 0.05 -15.47
N LEU A 23 0.51 -0.99 -14.67
CA LEU A 23 0.03 -1.08 -13.29
C LEU A 23 1.17 -0.66 -12.36
N GLU A 24 1.01 0.47 -11.67
CA GLU A 24 2.00 0.92 -10.71
C GLU A 24 1.36 1.73 -9.59
N VAL A 25 1.58 1.30 -8.35
CA VAL A 25 1.22 2.06 -7.14
C VAL A 25 2.48 2.24 -6.31
N ILE A 26 2.66 3.46 -5.79
CA ILE A 26 3.75 3.82 -4.88
C ILE A 26 3.20 4.57 -3.68
N PHE A 27 3.92 4.52 -2.57
CA PHE A 27 3.73 5.44 -1.45
C PHE A 27 4.22 6.84 -1.84
N ASN A 28 3.43 7.86 -1.53
CA ASN A 28 3.90 9.25 -1.55
C ASN A 28 4.96 9.40 -0.46
N SER A 29 6.07 10.09 -0.75
CA SER A 29 7.18 10.28 0.19
C SER A 29 6.80 11.02 1.48
N THR A 30 5.64 11.67 1.51
CA THR A 30 5.13 12.41 2.67
C THR A 30 4.32 11.48 3.56
N ALA A 31 4.91 11.08 4.68
CA ALA A 31 4.21 10.43 5.78
C ALA A 31 4.13 11.40 6.97
N THR A 32 3.05 11.29 7.75
CA THR A 32 2.93 12.05 9.01
C THR A 32 2.76 11.09 10.17
N SER A 33 3.39 11.42 11.30
CA SER A 33 3.34 10.62 12.52
C SER A 33 2.75 11.42 13.68
N SER A 34 2.04 10.74 14.56
CA SER A 34 1.59 11.26 15.85
C SER A 34 1.41 10.10 16.83
N ASP A 35 1.35 10.38 18.12
CA ASP A 35 1.07 9.38 19.14
C ASP A 35 -0.01 9.83 20.13
N ASN A 36 -0.25 9.02 21.15
CA ASN A 36 -1.26 9.25 22.18
C ASN A 36 -0.72 9.94 23.43
N GLU A 37 0.49 10.49 23.38
CA GLU A 37 1.10 11.17 24.52
C GLU A 37 0.68 12.64 24.58
N GLU A 38 0.18 13.09 25.74
CA GLU A 38 -0.19 14.50 25.94
C GLU A 38 0.62 15.18 27.03
N THR A 39 0.90 14.48 28.14
CA THR A 39 1.49 15.09 29.35
C THR A 39 3.00 14.90 29.45
N TYR A 40 3.46 13.69 29.13
CA TYR A 40 4.88 13.34 29.12
C TYR A 40 5.16 12.76 27.75
N ASP A 41 5.94 13.48 26.94
CA ASP A 41 6.37 13.06 25.61
C ASP A 41 7.74 12.41 25.77
N VAL A 42 7.74 11.09 25.96
CA VAL A 42 8.95 10.30 26.20
C VAL A 42 9.18 9.28 25.10
N GLY A 43 8.12 8.70 24.57
CA GLY A 43 8.15 7.88 23.37
C GLY A 43 8.21 8.76 22.12
N SER A 44 8.53 8.15 20.98
CA SER A 44 8.32 8.83 19.70
C SER A 44 8.13 7.84 18.57
N VAL A 45 7.42 8.29 17.54
CA VAL A 45 7.20 7.56 16.30
C VAL A 45 7.71 8.33 15.09
N GLN A 46 8.41 7.62 14.23
CA GLN A 46 8.85 8.07 12.92
C GLN A 46 8.32 7.13 11.84
N CYS A 47 7.74 7.69 10.78
CA CYS A 47 7.20 6.94 9.65
C CYS A 47 7.91 7.44 8.39
N GLU A 48 8.54 6.54 7.65
CA GLU A 48 9.35 6.87 6.48
C GLU A 48 8.95 6.02 5.29
N VAL A 49 8.97 6.60 4.10
CA VAL A 49 8.72 5.88 2.85
C VAL A 49 10.07 5.63 2.19
N ALA A 50 10.28 4.40 1.71
CA ALA A 50 11.50 4.05 1.00
C ALA A 50 11.63 4.87 -0.30
N ASP A 51 12.86 5.12 -0.74
CA ASP A 51 13.14 5.95 -1.93
C ASP A 51 12.47 5.42 -3.21
N ASP A 52 12.22 4.11 -3.29
CA ASP A 52 11.52 3.46 -4.42
C ASP A 52 9.99 3.54 -4.34
N GLY A 53 9.45 4.05 -3.22
CA GLY A 53 8.03 4.16 -2.93
C GLY A 53 7.32 2.81 -2.82
N LYS A 54 8.03 1.68 -2.69
CA LYS A 54 7.41 0.33 -2.62
C LYS A 54 7.16 -0.15 -1.20
N SER A 55 7.74 0.51 -0.21
CA SER A 55 7.56 0.18 1.20
C SER A 55 7.58 1.42 2.08
N ALA A 56 7.01 1.29 3.28
CA ALA A 56 7.10 2.28 4.33
C ALA A 56 7.55 1.62 5.63
N THR A 57 8.43 2.28 6.39
CA THR A 57 8.94 1.80 7.68
C THR A 57 8.37 2.65 8.80
N VAL A 58 7.94 2.00 9.87
CA VAL A 58 7.52 2.64 11.11
C VAL A 58 8.52 2.29 12.19
N THR A 59 9.06 3.30 12.86
CA THR A 59 10.02 3.16 13.95
C THR A 59 9.47 3.82 15.19
N ILE A 60 9.38 3.06 16.27
CA ILE A 60 8.88 3.49 17.58
C ILE A 60 10.04 3.41 18.56
N THR A 61 10.33 4.49 19.27
CA THR A 61 11.42 4.56 20.25
C THR A 61 10.89 4.93 21.62
N ASN A 62 11.53 4.41 22.67
CA ASN A 62 11.21 4.68 24.07
C ASN A 62 9.71 4.49 24.43
N ALA A 63 9.05 3.53 23.77
CA ALA A 63 7.64 3.26 24.00
C ALA A 63 7.43 2.26 25.15
N TYR A 64 6.29 2.40 25.80
CA TYR A 64 5.85 1.58 26.93
C TYR A 64 4.54 0.86 26.59
N PRO A 65 4.17 -0.18 27.37
CA PRO A 65 2.87 -0.83 27.21
C PRO A 65 1.69 0.15 27.16
N GLY A 66 0.92 0.09 26.08
CA GLY A 66 -0.21 0.99 25.83
C GLY A 66 0.14 2.26 25.05
N TYR A 67 1.41 2.50 24.72
CA TYR A 67 1.80 3.53 23.76
C TYR A 67 1.15 3.21 22.40
N GLN A 68 0.59 4.23 21.77
CA GLN A 68 -0.07 4.13 20.49
C GLN A 68 0.52 5.14 19.51
N ALA A 69 1.14 4.62 18.46
CA ALA A 69 1.63 5.36 17.32
C ALA A 69 0.60 5.39 16.19
N ASN A 70 0.50 6.51 15.49
CA ASN A 70 -0.32 6.71 14.31
C ASN A 70 0.58 7.19 13.18
N CYS A 71 0.59 6.46 12.06
CA CYS A 71 1.24 6.85 10.83
C CYS A 71 0.20 7.02 9.73
N THR A 72 0.08 8.21 9.16
CA THR A 72 -0.75 8.45 7.97
C THR A 72 0.11 8.38 6.72
N PHE A 73 -0.30 7.53 5.78
CA PHE A 73 0.34 7.34 4.48
C PHE A 73 -0.63 7.65 3.35
N THR A 74 -0.08 8.06 2.21
CA THR A 74 -0.84 8.16 0.96
C THR A 74 -0.18 7.29 -0.09
N ILE A 75 -0.97 6.48 -0.78
CA ILE A 75 -0.53 5.76 -1.99
C ILE A 75 -1.06 6.45 -3.23
N GLU A 76 -0.29 6.41 -4.29
CA GLU A 76 -0.58 7.02 -5.58
C GLU A 76 -0.45 5.97 -6.68
N ASN A 77 -1.44 5.91 -7.58
CA ASN A 77 -1.37 5.14 -8.80
C ASN A 77 -0.65 5.99 -9.86
N THR A 78 0.61 5.66 -10.12
CA THR A 78 1.43 6.26 -11.19
C THR A 78 1.33 5.50 -12.50
N GLY A 79 0.58 4.40 -12.52
CA GLY A 79 0.25 3.64 -13.71
C GLY A 79 -0.77 4.33 -14.61
N THR A 80 -1.12 3.68 -15.72
CA THR A 80 -2.12 4.17 -16.67
C THR A 80 -3.44 3.39 -16.62
N ILE A 81 -3.57 2.43 -15.70
CA ILE A 81 -4.81 1.66 -15.45
C ILE A 81 -5.13 1.63 -13.95
N PRO A 82 -6.42 1.51 -13.57
CA PRO A 82 -6.81 1.37 -12.17
C PRO A 82 -6.15 0.15 -11.50
N ALA A 83 -5.62 0.35 -10.30
CA ALA A 83 -4.96 -0.68 -9.51
C ALA A 83 -5.91 -1.21 -8.43
N LYS A 84 -5.95 -2.52 -8.20
CA LYS A 84 -6.74 -3.14 -7.13
C LYS A 84 -5.81 -3.64 -6.04
N ILE A 85 -6.08 -3.26 -4.80
CA ILE A 85 -5.33 -3.72 -3.63
C ILE A 85 -5.60 -5.21 -3.43
N LYS A 86 -4.56 -6.03 -3.44
CA LYS A 86 -4.65 -7.47 -3.16
C LYS A 86 -4.45 -7.76 -1.68
N ALA A 87 -3.44 -7.15 -1.09
CA ALA A 87 -3.11 -7.31 0.33
C ALA A 87 -2.38 -6.08 0.86
N ILE A 88 -2.52 -5.85 2.15
CA ILE A 88 -1.71 -4.92 2.92
C ILE A 88 -0.93 -5.77 3.91
N ASN A 89 0.40 -5.79 3.78
CA ASN A 89 1.27 -6.63 4.59
C ASN A 89 2.08 -5.77 5.55
N ASN A 90 2.37 -6.30 6.72
CA ASN A 90 3.36 -5.76 7.64
C ASN A 90 4.12 -6.92 8.30
N ASP A 91 5.40 -6.71 8.62
CA ASP A 91 6.25 -7.69 9.29
C ASP A 91 6.42 -7.41 10.79
N ALA A 92 5.50 -6.64 11.38
CA ALA A 92 5.52 -6.34 12.80
C ALA A 92 5.41 -7.63 13.62
N THR A 93 6.22 -7.71 14.68
CA THR A 93 6.24 -8.85 15.60
C THR A 93 5.74 -8.43 16.97
N ASP A 94 5.40 -9.41 17.83
CA ASP A 94 5.17 -9.16 19.26
C ASP A 94 6.32 -8.32 19.84
N PRO A 95 6.04 -7.27 20.63
CA PRO A 95 4.75 -6.91 21.26
C PRO A 95 3.81 -6.02 20.41
N LEU A 96 4.14 -5.75 19.14
CA LEU A 96 3.37 -4.80 18.34
C LEU A 96 2.07 -5.40 17.82
N THR A 97 1.00 -4.62 17.89
CA THR A 97 -0.25 -4.88 17.18
C THR A 97 -0.51 -3.75 16.20
N VAL A 98 -0.63 -4.08 14.91
CA VAL A 98 -0.81 -3.11 13.82
C VAL A 98 -2.22 -3.22 13.25
N VAL A 99 -2.90 -2.07 13.13
CA VAL A 99 -4.22 -1.95 12.50
C VAL A 99 -4.13 -0.93 11.37
N VAL A 100 -4.61 -1.30 10.19
CA VAL A 100 -4.71 -0.40 9.04
C VAL A 100 -6.16 0.05 8.90
N ASP A 101 -6.37 1.36 8.87
CA ASP A 101 -7.68 1.98 8.70
C ASP A 101 -7.71 2.85 7.43
N GLY A 102 -8.80 2.78 6.68
CA GLY A 102 -8.97 3.51 5.43
C GLY A 102 -8.41 2.83 4.17
N LEU A 103 -7.75 1.67 4.26
CA LEU A 103 -7.32 0.86 3.10
C LEU A 103 -7.63 -0.62 3.32
N ASN A 104 -8.29 -1.24 2.34
CA ASN A 104 -8.72 -2.64 2.40
C ASN A 104 -8.33 -3.39 1.12
N ALA A 105 -8.11 -4.70 1.26
CA ALA A 105 -8.03 -5.58 0.10
C ALA A 105 -9.34 -5.51 -0.71
N GLY A 106 -9.20 -5.39 -2.03
CA GLY A 106 -10.30 -5.18 -2.98
C GLY A 106 -10.55 -3.73 -3.36
N ASP A 107 -9.98 -2.76 -2.63
CA ASP A 107 -10.08 -1.35 -3.02
C ASP A 107 -9.48 -1.11 -4.40
N VAL A 108 -10.16 -0.30 -5.23
CA VAL A 108 -9.65 0.15 -6.53
C VAL A 108 -9.15 1.57 -6.41
N ILE A 109 -7.90 1.79 -6.81
CA ILE A 109 -7.17 3.05 -6.74
C ILE A 109 -6.98 3.58 -8.17
N GLU A 110 -7.67 4.68 -8.48
CA GLU A 110 -7.51 5.36 -9.77
C GLU A 110 -6.40 6.42 -9.73
N THR A 111 -6.31 7.18 -8.64
CA THR A 111 -5.35 8.28 -8.51
C THR A 111 -4.53 8.17 -7.24
N SER A 112 -5.16 8.29 -6.08
CA SER A 112 -4.49 8.18 -4.79
C SER A 112 -5.48 7.79 -3.70
N LYS A 113 -4.94 7.30 -2.59
CA LYS A 113 -5.71 7.02 -1.39
C LYS A 113 -4.87 7.20 -0.14
N THR A 114 -5.41 7.94 0.82
CA THR A 114 -4.80 8.14 2.14
C THR A 114 -5.40 7.16 3.13
N PHE A 115 -4.56 6.62 4.00
CA PHE A 115 -4.95 5.67 5.04
C PHE A 115 -4.07 5.83 6.28
N ASN A 116 -4.57 5.35 7.41
CA ASN A 116 -3.88 5.43 8.69
C ASN A 116 -3.42 4.05 9.15
N VAL A 117 -2.27 4.01 9.81
CA VAL A 117 -1.72 2.81 10.43
C VAL A 117 -1.57 3.10 11.91
N VAL A 118 -2.34 2.38 12.72
CA VAL A 118 -2.35 2.49 14.17
C VAL A 118 -1.56 1.32 14.74
N THR A 119 -0.51 1.62 15.50
CA THR A 119 0.34 0.62 16.15
C THR A 119 0.26 0.76 17.64
N THR A 120 -0.14 -0.31 18.31
CA THR A 120 -0.20 -0.39 19.77
C THR A 120 0.92 -1.27 20.29
N VAL A 121 1.67 -0.77 21.27
CA VAL A 121 2.72 -1.50 21.96
C VAL A 121 2.12 -2.34 23.09
N GLY A 122 2.27 -3.66 22.99
CA GLY A 122 1.73 -4.63 23.95
C GLY A 122 2.47 -4.68 25.29
N GLN A 123 1.87 -5.39 26.25
CA GLN A 123 2.38 -5.51 27.63
C GLN A 123 3.73 -6.22 27.76
N ASN A 124 4.13 -7.00 26.76
CA ASN A 124 5.40 -7.72 26.75
C ASN A 124 6.56 -6.88 26.18
N ALA A 125 6.36 -5.58 25.98
CA ALA A 125 7.41 -4.72 25.46
C ALA A 125 8.61 -4.67 26.41
N ALA A 126 9.77 -5.01 25.87
CA ALA A 126 11.06 -4.77 26.50
C ALA A 126 11.26 -3.25 26.66
N GLU A 127 11.67 -2.86 27.86
CA GLU A 127 12.05 -1.49 28.20
C GLU A 127 13.26 -1.04 27.35
N ASP A 128 13.35 0.27 27.07
CA ASP A 128 14.44 0.92 26.34
C ASP A 128 14.78 0.31 24.96
N THR A 129 13.86 -0.48 24.39
CA THR A 129 14.07 -1.17 23.11
C THR A 129 13.26 -0.47 22.01
N PRO A 130 13.90 0.00 20.93
CA PRO A 130 13.18 0.52 19.78
C PRO A 130 12.54 -0.64 18.99
N TYR A 131 11.34 -0.41 18.48
CA TYR A 131 10.63 -1.35 17.62
C TYR A 131 10.53 -0.77 16.21
N SER A 132 10.69 -1.62 15.20
CA SER A 132 10.54 -1.22 13.81
C SER A 132 9.90 -2.33 13.00
N TYR A 133 9.11 -1.94 12.00
CA TYR A 133 8.52 -2.85 11.03
C TYR A 133 8.24 -2.12 9.72
N THR A 134 8.11 -2.91 8.66
CA THR A 134 7.88 -2.46 7.30
C THR A 134 6.48 -2.84 6.83
N ILE A 135 5.88 -1.94 6.06
CA ILE A 135 4.59 -2.08 5.40
C ILE A 135 4.81 -2.16 3.90
N THR A 136 4.13 -3.11 3.27
CA THR A 136 4.09 -3.27 1.81
C THR A 136 2.66 -3.48 1.33
N ILE A 137 2.40 -3.15 0.06
CA ILE A 137 1.08 -3.27 -0.54
C ILE A 137 1.21 -4.04 -1.84
N ASP A 138 0.49 -5.16 -1.91
CA ASP A 138 0.38 -5.94 -3.13
C ASP A 138 -0.77 -5.40 -3.98
N VAL A 139 -0.49 -5.13 -5.26
CA VAL A 139 -1.48 -4.61 -6.21
C VAL A 139 -1.63 -5.52 -7.42
N GLY A 140 -2.85 -5.57 -7.96
CA GLY A 140 -3.17 -6.26 -9.22
C GLY A 140 -4.03 -5.40 -10.13
N GLN A 141 -4.37 -5.93 -11.31
CA GLN A 141 -5.32 -5.27 -12.20
C GLN A 141 -6.75 -5.36 -11.62
N PHE A 142 -7.59 -4.36 -11.86
CA PHE A 142 -8.94 -4.32 -11.28
C PHE A 142 -9.87 -5.44 -11.76
N ASN A 143 -9.61 -6.00 -12.94
CA ASN A 143 -10.40 -7.05 -13.59
C ASN A 143 -9.85 -8.47 -13.35
N GLU A 144 -8.91 -8.62 -12.42
CA GLU A 144 -8.45 -9.91 -11.89
C GLU A 144 -9.28 -10.36 -10.67
#